data_AF-A0A7V3R061-F1
#
_entry.id   AF-A0A7V3R061-F1
#
_cell.length_a   1.000
_cell.length_b   1.000
_cell.length_c   1.000
_cell.angle_alpha   90.00
_cell.angle_beta   90.00
_cell.angle_gamma   90.00
#
_symmetry.space_group_name_H-M   'P 1'
#
loop_
_entity.id
_entity.type
_entity.pdbx_description
1 polymer ?
#
loop_
_entity_poly.entity_id
_entity_poly.type
_entity_poly.pdbx_seq_one_letter_code
_entity_poly.pdbx_strand_id
1 'polypeptide(L)'
;MKIGAEARTGAPRSLGGDATPTLWARFRRSKGAMAGLAFVGFLLAAAYFAPLIANNEPLVIRYEGRWSFPAFRELPPLNHLLPKDAVDLRLAADPDWLLDLPSKPDPRVGFFLLPPVPYSPYQTRLRDVNRGPSLSRRHPFGCDDSGRDVCARMLYGARVSLLVGFLAVGVALLIGVAVGALGGYAGGWVDAVVVSRLIEVMMCFPTFFLLLAVVAVMDPRYLNAWTVMLVIGLTSWPALARYTRAEFLRLKDSDMTASALAAGAGPVRVAFRHL
;
A
#
# COMPACT_ATOMS: atom_id res chain seq x y z
N MET A 1 9.10 -1.08 80.08
CA MET A 1 9.22 0.29 79.51
C MET A 1 8.88 0.19 78.03
N LYS A 2 8.01 1.10 77.59
CA LYS A 2 7.20 1.19 76.35
C LYS A 2 7.64 0.49 75.06
N ILE A 3 6.61 -0.08 74.44
CA ILE A 3 6.39 -0.49 73.05
C ILE A 3 6.62 0.70 72.09
N GLY A 4 7.23 0.45 70.94
CA GLY A 4 7.35 1.39 69.82
C GLY A 4 7.19 0.66 68.49
N ALA A 5 5.96 0.62 67.99
CA ALA A 5 5.61 0.14 66.67
C ALA A 5 5.87 1.24 65.63
N GLU A 6 6.59 0.92 64.55
CA GLU A 6 6.49 1.65 63.30
C GLU A 6 6.23 0.65 62.17
N ALA A 7 4.93 0.41 61.96
CA ALA A 7 4.41 -0.20 60.76
C ALA A 7 4.75 0.71 59.57
N ARG A 8 5.62 0.25 58.67
CA ARG A 8 5.76 0.84 57.34
C ARG A 8 4.54 0.44 56.51
N THR A 9 3.45 1.18 56.68
CA THR A 9 2.29 1.16 55.80
C THR A 9 2.63 1.87 54.49
N GLY A 10 3.44 1.22 53.65
CA GLY A 10 3.51 1.55 52.24
C GLY A 10 2.28 0.99 51.54
N ALA A 11 1.23 1.80 51.41
CA ALA A 11 0.05 1.45 50.62
C ALA A 11 0.49 1.04 49.19
N PRO A 12 -0.12 0.01 48.57
CA PRO A 12 0.10 -0.27 47.16
C PRO A 12 -0.33 0.99 46.39
N ARG A 13 0.60 1.57 45.61
CA ARG A 13 0.26 2.63 44.66
C ARG A 13 -0.85 2.08 43.78
N SER A 14 -2.04 2.63 43.93
CA SER A 14 -3.14 2.41 43.01
C SER A 14 -2.62 2.78 41.62
N LEU A 15 -2.52 1.81 40.72
CA LEU A 15 -2.29 2.00 39.29
C LEU A 15 -3.56 2.62 38.67
N GLY A 16 -3.92 3.80 39.16
CA GLY A 16 -5.01 4.61 38.65
C GLY A 16 -4.46 5.56 37.60
N GLY A 17 -4.73 5.26 36.33
CA GLY A 17 -4.79 6.28 35.29
C GLY A 17 -3.48 6.84 34.76
N ASP A 18 -2.37 6.10 34.80
CA ASP A 18 -1.19 6.49 34.02
C ASP A 18 -1.54 6.35 32.54
N ALA A 19 -1.94 7.48 31.94
CA ALA A 19 -2.14 7.65 30.53
C ALA A 19 -0.81 7.37 29.83
N THR A 20 -0.55 6.09 29.53
CA THR A 20 0.50 5.71 28.59
C THR A 20 0.34 6.64 27.39
N PRO A 21 1.38 7.44 27.04
CA PRO A 21 1.24 8.38 25.94
C PRO A 21 0.79 7.58 24.73
N THR A 22 -0.31 8.02 24.11
CA THR A 22 -0.90 7.33 22.95
C THR A 22 0.22 6.99 21.97
N LEU A 23 0.11 5.86 21.26
CA LEU A 23 1.10 5.43 20.27
C LEU A 23 1.54 6.60 19.37
N TRP A 24 0.58 7.46 19.02
CA TRP A 24 0.79 8.70 18.29
C TRP A 24 1.72 9.71 18.99
N ALA A 25 1.53 9.96 20.29
CA ALA A 25 2.39 10.87 21.06
C ALA A 25 3.85 10.37 21.12
N ARG A 26 4.05 9.04 21.18
CA ARG A 26 5.40 8.44 21.09
C ARG A 26 5.97 8.55 19.67
N PHE A 27 5.14 8.28 18.66
CA PHE A 27 5.52 8.35 17.26
C PHE A 27 6.00 9.75 16.86
N ARG A 28 5.25 10.80 17.23
CA ARG A 28 5.62 12.20 16.94
C ARG A 28 6.93 12.67 17.57
N ARG A 29 7.36 12.06 18.68
CA ARG A 29 8.64 12.40 19.32
C ARG A 29 9.85 11.87 18.53
N SER A 30 9.65 10.83 17.72
CA SER A 30 10.71 10.29 16.87
C SER A 30 10.78 11.03 15.54
N LYS A 31 11.84 11.82 15.35
CA LYS A 31 12.08 12.55 14.08
C LYS A 31 12.17 11.60 12.88
N GLY A 32 12.81 10.43 13.06
CA GLY A 32 12.94 9.42 12.01
C GLY A 32 11.60 8.80 11.62
N ALA A 33 10.75 8.50 12.61
CA ALA A 33 9.41 7.95 12.36
C ALA A 33 8.52 8.96 11.61
N MET A 34 8.59 10.24 11.99
CA MET A 34 7.87 11.31 11.30
C MET A 34 8.38 11.54 9.88
N ALA A 35 9.70 11.49 9.66
CA ALA A 35 10.28 11.57 8.32
C ALA A 35 9.83 10.40 7.43
N GLY A 36 9.81 9.18 7.97
CA GLY A 36 9.29 8.01 7.27
C GLY A 36 7.81 8.13 6.93
N LEU A 37 6.99 8.59 7.87
CA LEU A 37 5.57 8.83 7.62
C LEU A 37 5.33 9.90 6.56
N ALA A 38 6.11 10.99 6.59
CA ALA A 38 6.05 12.04 5.58
C ALA A 38 6.44 11.51 4.19
N PHE A 39 7.47 10.67 4.11
CA PHE A 39 7.90 10.04 2.87
C PHE A 39 6.83 9.09 2.30
N VAL A 40 6.24 8.22 3.13
CA VAL A 40 5.14 7.33 2.71
C VAL A 40 3.92 8.15 2.29
N GLY A 41 3.58 9.20 3.04
CA GLY A 41 2.50 10.12 2.68
C GLY A 41 2.74 10.83 1.35
N PHE A 42 3.98 11.24 1.08
CA PHE A 42 4.38 11.81 -0.21
C PHE A 42 4.24 10.78 -1.34
N LEU A 43 4.70 9.54 -1.17
CA LEU A 43 4.56 8.49 -2.18
C LEU A 43 3.09 8.17 -2.48
N LEU A 44 2.25 8.08 -1.43
CA LEU A 44 0.81 7.88 -1.58
C LEU A 44 0.15 9.04 -2.33
N ALA A 45 0.52 10.28 -2.01
CA ALA A 45 0.02 11.46 -2.71
C ALA A 45 0.47 11.46 -4.18
N ALA A 46 1.74 11.21 -4.46
CA ALA A 46 2.28 11.13 -5.82
C ALA A 46 1.57 10.05 -6.66
N ALA A 47 1.31 8.89 -6.05
CA ALA A 47 0.59 7.79 -6.70
C ALA A 47 -0.90 8.09 -6.92
N TYR A 48 -1.55 8.74 -5.96
CA TYR A 48 -2.97 9.11 -6.06
C TYR A 48 -3.19 10.22 -7.10
N PHE A 49 -2.35 11.24 -7.10
CA PHE A 49 -2.39 12.35 -8.07
C PHE A 49 -1.67 12.05 -9.40
N ALA A 50 -1.24 10.80 -9.62
CA ALA A 50 -0.58 10.40 -10.85
C ALA A 50 -1.35 10.80 -12.13
N PRO A 51 -2.69 10.64 -12.23
CA PRO A 51 -3.46 11.03 -13.43
C PRO A 51 -3.50 12.53 -13.71
N LEU A 52 -3.11 13.37 -12.73
CA LEU A 52 -3.02 14.83 -12.89
C LEU A 52 -1.61 15.28 -13.23
N ILE A 53 -0.60 14.46 -12.90
CA ILE A 53 0.80 14.77 -13.15
C ILE A 53 1.24 14.21 -14.51
N ALA A 54 0.87 12.97 -14.80
CA ALA A 54 1.23 12.23 -15.99
C ALA A 54 -0.02 11.71 -16.70
N ASN A 55 -0.42 12.31 -17.83
CA ASN A 55 -1.61 11.88 -18.56
C ASN A 55 -1.53 12.31 -20.03
N ASN A 56 -2.10 11.53 -20.95
CA ASN A 56 -2.27 11.88 -22.36
C ASN A 56 -3.56 12.68 -22.64
N GLU A 57 -4.31 13.05 -21.61
CA GLU A 57 -5.48 13.94 -21.67
C GLU A 57 -5.17 15.30 -21.00
N PRO A 58 -5.78 16.41 -21.48
CA PRO A 58 -5.59 17.71 -20.85
C PRO A 58 -6.20 17.75 -19.43
N LEU A 59 -5.67 18.59 -18.56
CA LEU A 59 -6.27 18.84 -17.24
C LEU A 59 -7.63 19.52 -17.38
N VAL A 60 -7.69 20.53 -18.25
CA VAL A 60 -8.88 21.33 -18.54
C VAL A 60 -8.87 21.62 -20.03
N ILE A 61 -10.03 21.53 -20.67
CA ILE A 61 -10.21 21.94 -22.06
C ILE A 61 -11.57 22.61 -22.26
N ARG A 62 -11.59 23.66 -23.08
CA ARG A 62 -12.82 24.29 -23.59
C ARG A 62 -12.98 23.89 -25.04
N TYR A 63 -13.88 22.93 -25.31
CA TYR A 63 -14.17 22.39 -26.64
C TYR A 63 -15.56 22.82 -27.08
N GLU A 64 -15.68 23.46 -28.25
CA GLU A 64 -16.95 23.97 -28.82
C GLU A 64 -17.77 24.80 -27.81
N GLY A 65 -17.07 25.64 -27.04
CA GLY A 65 -17.67 26.50 -26.02
C GLY A 65 -18.02 25.81 -24.70
N ARG A 66 -17.90 24.48 -24.59
CA ARG A 66 -18.15 23.69 -23.37
C ARG A 66 -16.85 23.39 -22.62
N TRP A 67 -16.90 23.46 -21.29
CA TRP A 67 -15.78 23.07 -20.43
C TRP A 67 -15.80 21.57 -20.15
N SER A 68 -14.63 20.93 -20.22
CA SER A 68 -14.42 19.52 -19.92
C SER A 68 -13.15 19.32 -19.10
N PHE A 69 -13.18 18.36 -18.19
CA PHE A 69 -12.13 18.07 -17.19
C PHE A 69 -11.70 16.60 -17.26
N PRO A 70 -11.05 16.16 -18.34
CA PRO A 70 -10.90 14.73 -18.61
C PRO A 70 -9.91 14.04 -17.66
N ALA A 71 -8.78 14.67 -17.31
CA ALA A 71 -7.82 14.10 -16.34
C ALA A 71 -8.41 13.83 -14.94
N PHE A 72 -9.45 14.56 -14.54
CA PHE A 72 -10.11 14.38 -13.25
C PHE A 72 -11.08 13.18 -13.22
N ARG A 73 -11.40 12.60 -14.38
CA ARG A 73 -12.25 11.39 -14.50
C ARG A 73 -11.56 10.14 -13.98
N GLU A 74 -10.23 10.12 -13.91
CA GLU A 74 -9.47 9.00 -13.36
C GLU A 74 -9.21 9.10 -11.86
N LEU A 75 -9.61 10.22 -11.21
CA LEU A 75 -9.35 10.50 -9.80
C LEU A 75 -10.59 10.21 -8.92
N PRO A 76 -10.61 9.15 -8.10
CA PRO A 76 -11.73 8.88 -7.19
C PRO A 76 -11.70 9.81 -5.96
N PRO A 77 -12.83 10.30 -5.42
CA PRO A 77 -14.21 10.01 -5.82
C PRO A 77 -14.75 10.97 -6.89
N LEU A 78 -13.93 11.92 -7.35
CA LEU A 78 -14.35 12.98 -8.26
C LEU A 78 -14.88 12.42 -9.59
N ASN A 79 -14.35 11.29 -10.02
CA ASN A 79 -14.84 10.49 -11.16
C ASN A 79 -16.35 10.18 -11.12
N HIS A 80 -16.98 10.07 -9.95
CA HIS A 80 -18.42 9.82 -9.80
C HIS A 80 -19.24 11.10 -9.77
N LEU A 81 -18.63 12.22 -9.40
CA LEU A 81 -19.28 13.53 -9.27
C LEU A 81 -19.25 14.31 -10.57
N LEU A 82 -18.22 14.11 -11.38
CA LEU A 82 -18.10 14.74 -12.69
C LEU A 82 -19.08 14.08 -13.68
N PRO A 83 -19.87 14.88 -14.42
CA PRO A 83 -20.66 14.35 -15.51
C PRO A 83 -19.76 13.61 -16.48
N LYS A 84 -20.22 12.46 -16.99
CA LYS A 84 -19.59 11.82 -18.14
C LYS A 84 -19.92 12.66 -19.36
N ASP A 85 -19.22 13.79 -19.54
CA ASP A 85 -19.49 14.68 -20.66
C ASP A 85 -19.30 13.90 -21.96
N ALA A 86 -20.27 14.00 -22.88
CA ALA A 86 -20.27 13.35 -24.20
C ALA A 86 -19.13 13.82 -25.13
N VAL A 87 -18.24 14.70 -24.66
CA VAL A 87 -17.02 15.07 -25.39
C VAL A 87 -16.04 13.91 -25.26
N ASP A 88 -16.25 12.90 -26.09
CA ASP A 88 -15.25 11.89 -26.41
C ASP A 88 -14.09 12.60 -27.14
N LEU A 89 -13.18 13.18 -26.35
CA LEU A 89 -11.87 13.65 -26.82
C LEU A 89 -11.01 12.50 -27.40
N ARG A 90 -11.54 11.27 -27.38
CA ARG A 90 -11.06 10.12 -28.14
C ARG A 90 -11.10 10.31 -29.67
N LEU A 91 -11.60 11.45 -30.16
CA LEU A 91 -11.40 11.91 -31.52
C LEU A 91 -10.01 12.54 -31.72
N ALA A 92 -8.99 11.71 -31.57
CA ALA A 92 -8.01 11.52 -32.60
C ALA A 92 -7.49 10.08 -32.44
N ALA A 93 -7.55 9.28 -33.49
CA ALA A 93 -6.80 8.02 -33.56
C ALA A 93 -5.28 8.24 -33.43
N ASP A 94 -4.85 9.49 -33.29
CA ASP A 94 -3.50 9.94 -33.04
C ASP A 94 -3.22 10.01 -31.52
N PRO A 95 -2.32 9.17 -30.99
CA PRO A 95 -1.88 9.24 -29.60
C PRO A 95 -1.31 10.62 -29.24
N ASP A 96 -0.81 11.35 -30.23
CA ASP A 96 0.04 12.53 -30.05
C ASP A 96 -0.73 13.84 -30.25
N TRP A 97 -2.04 13.79 -30.49
CA TRP A 97 -2.89 14.95 -30.78
C TRP A 97 -2.73 16.08 -29.76
N LEU A 98 -2.61 15.74 -28.47
CA LEU A 98 -2.47 16.70 -27.38
C LEU A 98 -1.16 17.52 -27.49
N LEU A 99 -0.12 16.92 -28.07
CA LEU A 99 1.18 17.58 -28.30
C LEU A 99 1.27 18.27 -29.64
N ASP A 100 0.46 17.85 -30.60
CA ASP A 100 0.34 18.50 -31.89
C ASP A 100 -0.50 19.78 -31.80
N LEU A 101 -1.42 19.90 -30.83
CA LEU A 101 -2.30 21.08 -30.64
C LEU A 101 -1.59 22.44 -30.69
N PRO A 102 -0.43 22.67 -30.03
CA PRO A 102 0.28 23.94 -30.14
C PRO A 102 0.79 24.25 -31.55
N SER A 103 1.07 23.21 -32.35
CA SER A 103 1.61 23.32 -33.71
C SER A 103 0.51 23.29 -34.78
N LYS A 104 -0.61 22.63 -34.49
CA LYS A 104 -1.80 22.47 -35.34
C LYS A 104 -3.05 22.75 -34.51
N PRO A 105 -3.42 24.02 -34.30
CA PRO A 105 -4.59 24.37 -33.49
C PRO A 105 -5.88 23.87 -34.15
N ASP A 106 -6.72 23.16 -33.38
CA ASP A 106 -8.09 22.85 -33.79
C ASP A 106 -8.98 24.07 -33.46
N PRO A 107 -9.72 24.66 -34.43
CA PRO A 107 -10.64 25.77 -34.19
C PRO A 107 -11.71 25.49 -33.11
N ARG A 108 -12.00 24.21 -32.85
CA ARG A 108 -12.95 23.78 -31.82
C ARG A 108 -12.38 23.91 -30.41
N VAL A 109 -11.05 23.95 -30.27
CA VAL A 109 -10.36 24.07 -28.98
C VAL A 109 -10.11 25.55 -28.69
N GLY A 110 -10.90 26.11 -27.75
CA GLY A 110 -10.74 27.50 -27.35
C GLY A 110 -9.65 27.72 -26.29
N PHE A 111 -9.52 26.79 -25.34
CA PHE A 111 -8.54 26.85 -24.25
C PHE A 111 -8.19 25.44 -23.82
N PHE A 112 -6.94 25.18 -23.44
CA PHE A 112 -6.53 23.92 -22.86
C PHE A 112 -5.37 24.08 -21.88
N LEU A 113 -5.28 23.18 -20.91
CA LEU A 113 -4.18 23.10 -19.95
C LEU A 113 -3.59 21.68 -19.97
N LEU A 114 -2.28 21.59 -20.24
CA LEU A 114 -1.55 20.32 -20.26
C LEU A 114 -1.10 19.90 -18.86
N PRO A 115 -1.07 18.59 -18.56
CA PRO A 115 -0.38 18.11 -17.37
C PRO A 115 1.14 18.34 -17.49
N PRO A 116 1.89 18.34 -16.38
CA PRO A 116 3.35 18.47 -16.38
C PRO A 116 4.03 17.46 -17.32
N VAL A 117 3.59 16.20 -17.27
CA VAL A 117 4.04 15.11 -18.14
C VAL A 117 2.86 14.68 -19.04
N PRO A 118 2.74 15.21 -20.26
CA PRO A 118 1.63 14.94 -21.18
C PRO A 118 1.75 13.59 -21.92
N TYR A 119 2.02 12.53 -21.16
CA TYR A 119 2.27 11.19 -21.67
C TYR A 119 1.54 10.15 -20.82
N SER A 120 0.95 9.17 -21.49
CA SER A 120 0.40 7.98 -20.83
C SER A 120 1.48 6.92 -20.60
N PRO A 121 1.45 6.16 -19.50
CA PRO A 121 2.41 5.09 -19.23
C PRO A 121 2.37 3.93 -20.26
N TYR A 122 1.28 3.83 -21.03
CA TYR A 122 1.04 2.82 -22.05
C TYR A 122 1.22 3.33 -23.48
N GLN A 123 1.44 4.64 -23.65
CA GLN A 123 1.61 5.25 -24.98
C GLN A 123 3.02 4.99 -25.52
N THR A 124 3.08 4.36 -26.67
CA THR A 124 4.32 4.00 -27.37
C THR A 124 4.59 4.99 -28.49
N ARG A 125 5.77 5.63 -28.48
CA ARG A 125 6.19 6.56 -29.53
C ARG A 125 7.51 6.18 -30.16
N LEU A 126 7.43 5.63 -31.36
CA LEU A 126 8.61 5.19 -32.12
C LEU A 126 9.63 6.32 -32.39
N ARG A 127 9.17 7.58 -32.42
CA ARG A 127 10.03 8.77 -32.60
C ARG A 127 10.88 9.09 -31.37
N ASP A 128 10.47 8.60 -30.20
CA ASP A 128 11.06 8.92 -28.89
C ASP A 128 11.88 7.77 -28.30
N VAL A 129 12.12 6.69 -29.05
CA VAL A 129 12.91 5.52 -28.62
C VAL A 129 14.30 5.94 -28.13
N ASN A 130 14.69 5.45 -26.95
CA ASN A 130 15.99 5.68 -26.32
C ASN A 130 16.39 7.17 -26.22
N ARG A 131 15.42 8.07 -26.13
CA ARG A 131 15.70 9.50 -25.91
C ARG A 131 16.16 9.76 -24.48
N GLY A 132 17.19 10.58 -24.35
CA GLY A 132 17.66 11.05 -23.05
C GLY A 132 16.68 12.00 -22.36
N PRO A 133 16.92 12.29 -21.06
CA PRO A 133 16.10 13.20 -20.28
C PRO A 133 16.08 14.62 -20.85
N SER A 134 14.89 15.21 -20.96
CA SER A 134 14.68 16.55 -21.49
C SER A 134 13.43 17.22 -20.90
N LEU A 135 13.61 18.35 -20.22
CA LEU A 135 12.50 19.17 -19.71
C LEU A 135 11.74 19.88 -20.83
N SER A 136 12.43 20.35 -21.88
CA SER A 136 11.81 21.04 -23.01
C SER A 136 10.84 20.15 -23.79
N ARG A 137 11.16 18.86 -23.89
CA ARG A 137 10.31 17.84 -24.51
C ARG A 137 9.39 17.16 -23.52
N ARG A 138 9.33 17.63 -22.27
CA ARG A 138 8.50 17.08 -21.20
C ARG A 138 8.72 15.56 -20.97
N HIS A 139 9.96 15.12 -21.15
CA HIS A 139 10.46 13.79 -20.81
C HIS A 139 11.51 13.90 -19.69
N PRO A 140 11.15 14.20 -18.42
CA PRO A 140 12.12 14.50 -17.38
C PRO A 140 13.17 13.41 -17.16
N PHE A 141 12.80 12.14 -17.37
CA PHE A 141 13.66 10.97 -17.19
C PHE A 141 13.98 10.23 -18.49
N GLY A 142 13.60 10.79 -19.64
CA GLY A 142 13.79 10.17 -20.95
C GLY A 142 12.78 9.07 -21.26
N CYS A 143 13.11 8.27 -22.28
CA CYS A 143 12.24 7.23 -22.82
C CYS A 143 12.94 5.86 -22.88
N ASP A 144 12.14 4.80 -22.82
CA ASP A 144 12.63 3.43 -22.97
C ASP A 144 12.86 3.00 -24.43
N ASP A 145 13.26 1.74 -24.62
CA ASP A 145 13.49 1.07 -25.90
C ASP A 145 12.23 0.98 -26.79
N SER A 146 11.06 1.11 -26.18
CA SER A 146 9.76 1.12 -26.84
C SER A 146 9.27 2.56 -27.08
N GLY A 147 10.03 3.57 -26.68
CA GLY A 147 9.65 4.98 -26.83
C GLY A 147 8.51 5.41 -25.90
N ARG A 148 8.38 4.77 -24.73
CA ARG A 148 7.44 5.16 -23.67
C ARG A 148 8.14 6.07 -22.68
N ASP A 149 7.43 7.07 -22.15
CA ASP A 149 7.99 8.00 -21.17
C ASP A 149 8.28 7.31 -19.82
N VAL A 150 9.53 7.41 -19.36
CA VAL A 150 9.97 6.75 -18.12
C VAL A 150 9.37 7.41 -16.89
N CYS A 151 9.15 8.74 -16.90
CA CYS A 151 8.59 9.46 -15.76
C CYS A 151 7.15 9.05 -15.48
N ALA A 152 6.30 9.01 -16.51
CA ALA A 152 4.94 8.52 -16.45
C ALA A 152 4.89 7.07 -15.98
N ARG A 153 5.77 6.20 -16.52
CA ARG A 153 5.86 4.79 -16.11
C ARG A 153 6.28 4.62 -14.65
N MET A 154 7.21 5.42 -14.16
CA MET A 154 7.61 5.39 -12.75
C MET A 154 6.48 5.84 -11.83
N LEU A 155 5.73 6.87 -12.20
CA LEU A 155 4.64 7.40 -11.36
C LEU A 155 3.48 6.41 -11.24
N TYR A 156 3.04 5.84 -12.37
CA TYR A 156 2.01 4.79 -12.37
C TYR A 156 2.54 3.47 -11.80
N GLY A 157 3.81 3.14 -12.03
CA GLY A 157 4.48 2.00 -11.42
C GLY A 157 4.49 2.09 -9.90
N ALA A 158 4.79 3.27 -9.34
CA ALA A 158 4.75 3.53 -7.90
C ALA A 158 3.35 3.28 -7.32
N ARG A 159 2.27 3.68 -8.01
CA ARG A 159 0.90 3.37 -7.62
C ARG A 159 0.66 1.87 -7.53
N VAL A 160 1.08 1.10 -8.55
CA VAL A 160 0.94 -0.37 -8.53
C VAL A 160 1.78 -0.97 -7.41
N SER A 161 3.06 -0.58 -7.25
CA SER A 161 3.94 -1.09 -6.20
C SER A 161 3.42 -0.81 -4.79
N LEU A 162 2.83 0.37 -4.54
CA LEU A 162 2.20 0.70 -3.26
C LEU A 162 0.98 -0.19 -3.01
N LEU A 163 0.13 -0.40 -4.03
CA LEU A 163 -1.01 -1.32 -3.91
C LEU A 163 -0.57 -2.76 -3.62
N VAL A 164 0.47 -3.25 -4.31
CA VAL A 164 1.05 -4.56 -4.03
C VAL A 164 1.55 -4.62 -2.58
N GLY A 165 2.32 -3.63 -2.15
CA GLY A 165 2.85 -3.55 -0.79
C GLY A 165 1.75 -3.57 0.26
N PHE A 166 0.70 -2.76 0.11
CA PHE A 166 -0.40 -2.73 1.07
C PHE A 166 -1.24 -4.01 1.06
N LEU A 167 -1.66 -4.48 -0.11
CA LEU A 167 -2.59 -5.60 -0.22
C LEU A 167 -1.92 -6.93 0.12
N ALA A 168 -0.75 -7.21 -0.48
CA ALA A 168 -0.05 -8.48 -0.25
C ALA A 168 0.42 -8.60 1.20
N VAL A 169 1.02 -7.53 1.77
CA VAL A 169 1.42 -7.53 3.18
C VAL A 169 0.20 -7.57 4.09
N GLY A 170 -0.89 -6.88 3.75
CA GLY A 170 -2.14 -6.93 4.50
C GLY A 170 -2.68 -8.37 4.62
N VAL A 171 -2.78 -9.08 3.50
CA VAL A 171 -3.20 -10.49 3.48
C VAL A 171 -2.21 -11.36 4.26
N ALA A 172 -0.92 -11.20 4.03
CA ALA A 172 0.11 -11.97 4.71
C ALA A 172 0.11 -11.74 6.23
N LEU A 173 -0.17 -10.51 6.67
CA LEU A 173 -0.27 -10.12 8.07
C LEU A 173 -1.53 -10.69 8.71
N LEU A 174 -2.67 -10.63 8.03
CA LEU A 174 -3.91 -11.22 8.54
C LEU A 174 -3.75 -12.73 8.78
N ILE A 175 -3.25 -13.46 7.78
CA ILE A 175 -3.03 -14.90 7.89
C ILE A 175 -1.91 -15.19 8.89
N GLY A 176 -0.80 -14.47 8.79
CA GLY A 176 0.38 -14.66 9.63
C GLY A 176 0.06 -14.44 11.10
N VAL A 177 -0.62 -13.36 11.44
CA VAL A 177 -1.02 -13.07 12.83
C VAL A 177 -2.01 -14.11 13.33
N ALA A 178 -3.03 -14.47 12.54
CA ALA A 178 -4.01 -15.48 12.95
C ALA A 178 -3.36 -16.85 13.22
N VAL A 179 -2.54 -17.34 12.29
CA VAL A 179 -1.87 -18.66 12.40
C VAL A 179 -0.79 -18.63 13.49
N GLY A 180 -0.02 -17.55 13.57
CA GLY A 180 1.03 -17.39 14.58
C GLY A 180 0.48 -17.27 16.00
N ALA A 181 -0.59 -16.48 16.18
CA ALA A 181 -1.29 -16.38 17.46
C ALA A 181 -1.91 -17.72 17.88
N LEU A 182 -2.51 -18.46 16.94
CA LEU A 182 -3.04 -19.80 17.21
C LEU A 182 -1.94 -20.75 17.71
N GLY A 183 -0.79 -20.80 17.04
CA GLY A 183 0.34 -21.65 17.45
C GLY A 183 0.93 -21.21 18.79
N GLY A 184 1.18 -19.91 18.96
CA GLY A 184 1.82 -19.39 20.17
C GLY A 184 0.92 -19.43 21.41
N TYR A 185 -0.39 -19.21 21.25
CA TYR A 185 -1.33 -19.22 22.37
C TYR A 185 -1.77 -20.64 22.75
N ALA A 186 -2.27 -21.43 21.78
CA ALA A 186 -2.77 -22.77 22.05
C ALA A 186 -1.65 -23.71 22.55
N GLY A 187 -0.45 -23.59 21.97
CA GLY A 187 0.70 -24.43 22.32
C GLY A 187 0.44 -25.93 22.10
N GLY A 188 1.29 -26.77 22.70
CA GLY A 188 1.13 -28.22 22.71
C GLY A 188 1.08 -28.83 21.31
N TRP A 189 0.16 -29.78 21.10
CA TRP A 189 0.07 -30.52 19.84
C TRP A 189 -0.38 -29.64 18.66
N VAL A 190 -1.24 -28.64 18.91
CA VAL A 190 -1.74 -27.72 17.88
C VAL A 190 -0.57 -26.92 17.31
N ASP A 191 0.32 -26.47 18.17
CA ASP A 191 1.52 -25.76 17.75
C ASP A 191 2.53 -26.68 17.05
N ALA A 192 2.85 -27.82 17.66
CA ALA A 192 3.91 -28.71 17.20
C ALA A 192 3.57 -29.45 15.89
N VAL A 193 2.30 -29.83 15.70
CA VAL A 193 1.86 -30.68 14.58
C VAL A 193 1.09 -29.89 13.54
N VAL A 194 0.17 -29.01 13.95
CA VAL A 194 -0.68 -28.31 12.97
C VAL A 194 0.02 -27.06 12.44
N VAL A 195 0.39 -26.14 13.34
CA VAL A 195 0.92 -24.83 12.94
C VAL A 195 2.34 -24.94 12.41
N SER A 196 3.24 -25.56 13.17
CA SER A 196 4.66 -25.65 12.77
C SER A 196 4.84 -26.41 11.47
N ARG A 197 4.11 -27.52 11.26
CA ARG A 197 4.21 -28.29 10.00
C ARG A 197 3.61 -27.56 8.82
N LEU A 198 2.49 -26.85 9.00
CA LEU A 198 1.92 -26.03 7.93
C LEU A 198 2.91 -24.96 7.47
N ILE A 199 3.57 -24.26 8.42
CA ILE A 199 4.59 -23.25 8.12
C ILE A 199 5.79 -23.90 7.41
N GLU A 200 6.31 -25.03 7.92
CA GLU A 200 7.43 -25.75 7.30
C GLU A 200 7.12 -26.15 5.86
N VAL A 201 5.97 -26.78 5.62
CA VAL A 201 5.53 -27.20 4.27
C VAL A 201 5.43 -26.01 3.33
N MET A 202 4.85 -24.89 3.77
CA MET A 202 4.76 -23.68 2.94
C MET A 202 6.13 -23.08 2.63
N MET A 203 7.07 -23.08 3.59
CA MET A 203 8.42 -22.57 3.40
C MET A 203 9.29 -23.44 2.49
N CYS A 204 8.93 -24.72 2.31
CA CYS A 204 9.61 -25.61 1.36
C CYS A 204 9.37 -25.21 -0.11
N PHE A 205 8.26 -24.51 -0.40
CA PHE A 205 7.95 -24.06 -1.75
C PHE A 205 8.59 -22.70 -2.03
N PRO A 206 9.47 -22.58 -3.04
CA PRO A 206 10.02 -21.27 -3.36
C PRO A 206 8.95 -20.39 -4.00
N THR A 207 8.64 -19.27 -3.36
CA THR A 207 7.57 -18.33 -3.76
C THR A 207 7.69 -17.91 -5.22
N PHE A 208 8.92 -17.68 -5.71
CA PHE A 208 9.17 -17.29 -7.09
C PHE A 208 8.67 -18.33 -8.10
N PHE A 209 8.96 -19.62 -7.87
CA PHE A 209 8.49 -20.69 -8.77
C PHE A 209 6.98 -20.84 -8.73
N LEU A 210 6.36 -20.67 -7.55
CA LEU A 210 4.90 -20.70 -7.44
C LEU A 210 4.26 -19.55 -8.23
N LEU A 211 4.82 -18.35 -8.15
CA LEU A 211 4.36 -17.21 -8.96
C LEU A 211 4.48 -17.49 -10.46
N LEU A 212 5.61 -18.04 -10.91
CA LEU A 212 5.79 -18.41 -12.31
C LEU A 212 4.80 -19.49 -12.74
N ALA A 213 4.55 -20.50 -11.91
CA ALA A 213 3.59 -21.56 -12.19
C ALA A 213 2.16 -21.00 -12.32
N VAL A 214 1.75 -20.09 -11.42
CA VAL A 214 0.45 -19.42 -11.54
C VAL A 214 0.37 -18.63 -12.85
N VAL A 215 1.42 -17.87 -13.18
CA VAL A 215 1.45 -17.09 -14.42
C VAL A 215 1.40 -17.97 -15.67
N ALA A 216 2.04 -19.14 -15.63
CA ALA A 216 2.10 -20.06 -16.76
C ALA A 216 0.79 -20.83 -17.00
N VAL A 217 0.06 -21.17 -15.93
CA VAL A 217 -1.15 -22.02 -16.01
C VAL A 217 -2.44 -21.20 -16.11
N MET A 218 -2.44 -19.98 -15.57
CA MET A 218 -3.66 -19.19 -15.48
C MET A 218 -3.98 -18.47 -16.79
N ASP A 219 -5.25 -18.51 -17.19
CA ASP A 219 -5.72 -17.81 -18.40
C ASP A 219 -5.46 -16.29 -18.26
N PRO A 220 -4.94 -15.61 -19.30
CA PRO A 220 -4.72 -14.17 -19.31
C PRO A 220 -5.94 -13.33 -18.89
N ARG A 221 -7.16 -13.84 -19.06
CA ARG A 221 -8.40 -13.20 -18.62
C ARG A 221 -8.48 -13.03 -17.10
N TYR A 222 -7.91 -13.96 -16.34
CA TYR A 222 -7.88 -13.93 -14.86
C TYR A 222 -6.53 -13.44 -14.30
N LEU A 223 -5.53 -13.33 -15.17
CA LEU A 223 -4.20 -12.82 -14.83
C LEU A 223 -4.19 -11.30 -14.81
N ASN A 224 -4.72 -10.74 -13.73
CA ASN A 224 -4.64 -9.31 -13.45
C ASN A 224 -3.72 -9.03 -12.25
N ALA A 225 -3.43 -7.74 -12.02
CA ALA A 225 -2.55 -7.32 -10.94
C ALA A 225 -3.04 -7.79 -9.56
N TRP A 226 -4.37 -7.86 -9.34
CA TRP A 226 -4.97 -8.31 -8.09
C TRP A 226 -4.67 -9.77 -7.79
N THR A 227 -4.75 -10.64 -8.79
CA THR A 227 -4.45 -12.06 -8.61
C THR A 227 -3.00 -12.28 -8.19
N VAL A 228 -2.06 -11.56 -8.83
CA VAL A 228 -0.63 -11.63 -8.47
C VAL A 228 -0.41 -11.14 -7.03
N MET A 229 -1.04 -10.02 -6.63
CA MET A 229 -0.96 -9.50 -5.25
C MET A 229 -1.47 -10.51 -4.22
N LEU A 230 -2.59 -11.18 -4.50
CA LEU A 230 -3.17 -12.19 -3.62
C LEU A 230 -2.24 -13.40 -3.49
N VAL A 231 -1.67 -13.89 -4.59
CA VAL A 231 -0.72 -15.02 -4.55
C VAL A 231 0.51 -14.65 -3.73
N ILE A 232 1.07 -13.45 -3.89
CA ILE A 232 2.19 -12.98 -3.05
C ILE A 232 1.78 -12.97 -1.57
N GLY A 233 0.62 -12.42 -1.23
CA GLY A 233 0.14 -12.38 0.16
C GLY A 233 -0.08 -13.77 0.77
N LEU A 234 -0.73 -14.67 0.01
CA LEU A 234 -1.01 -16.06 0.40
C LEU A 234 0.23 -16.93 0.55
N THR A 235 1.38 -16.48 0.05
CA THR A 235 2.64 -17.24 0.11
C THR A 235 3.66 -16.61 1.04
N SER A 236 3.48 -15.35 1.42
CA SER A 236 4.42 -14.60 2.27
C SER A 236 4.07 -14.63 3.77
N TRP A 237 2.91 -15.16 4.15
CA TRP A 237 2.48 -15.24 5.56
C TRP A 237 3.34 -16.12 6.49
N PRO A 238 4.05 -17.20 6.06
CA PRO A 238 4.75 -18.08 7.00
C PRO A 238 5.81 -17.37 7.84
N ALA A 239 6.52 -16.40 7.27
CA ALA A 239 7.50 -15.60 8.01
C ALA A 239 6.83 -14.77 9.12
N LEU A 240 5.72 -14.09 8.79
CA LEU A 240 4.94 -13.30 9.76
C LEU A 240 4.30 -14.18 10.84
N ALA A 241 3.86 -15.40 10.49
CA ALA A 241 3.37 -16.37 11.45
C ALA A 241 4.45 -16.79 12.45
N ARG A 242 5.69 -17.02 11.99
CA ARG A 242 6.81 -17.36 12.88
C ARG A 242 7.15 -16.22 13.83
N TYR A 243 7.20 -14.98 13.34
CA TYR A 243 7.44 -13.81 14.20
C TYR A 243 6.34 -13.64 15.24
N THR A 244 5.08 -13.69 14.81
CA THR A 244 3.94 -13.54 15.72
C THR A 244 3.91 -14.67 16.74
N ARG A 245 4.12 -15.92 16.31
CA ARG A 245 4.21 -17.08 17.21
C ARG A 245 5.28 -16.89 18.28
N ALA A 246 6.48 -16.46 17.90
CA ALA A 246 7.56 -16.22 18.84
C ALA A 246 7.18 -15.14 19.87
N GLU A 247 6.50 -14.09 19.43
CA GLU A 247 6.02 -13.03 20.32
C GLU A 247 4.93 -13.52 21.28
N PHE A 248 3.96 -14.30 20.80
CA PHE A 248 2.93 -14.90 21.63
C PHE A 248 3.52 -15.86 22.66
N LEU A 249 4.49 -16.70 22.28
CA LEU A 249 5.20 -17.57 23.23
C LEU A 249 5.94 -16.75 24.29
N ARG A 250 6.60 -15.65 23.91
CA ARG A 250 7.31 -14.77 24.85
C ARG A 250 6.36 -14.09 25.83
N LEU A 251 5.21 -13.60 25.35
CA LEU A 251 4.26 -12.83 26.16
C LEU A 251 3.36 -13.74 27.01
N LYS A 252 3.11 -14.97 26.58
CA LYS A 252 2.31 -15.96 27.32
C LYS A 252 2.86 -16.22 28.73
N ASP A 253 4.17 -16.28 28.87
CA ASP A 253 4.85 -16.53 30.15
C ASP A 253 5.23 -15.23 30.90
N SER A 254 4.66 -14.09 30.51
CA SER A 254 4.94 -12.80 31.16
C SER A 254 4.07 -12.54 32.40
N ASP A 255 4.60 -11.74 33.33
CA ASP A 255 3.88 -11.30 34.54
C ASP A 255 2.55 -10.58 34.23
N MET A 256 2.46 -9.93 33.06
CA MET A 256 1.23 -9.29 32.57
C MET A 256 0.13 -10.33 32.33
N THR A 257 0.47 -11.45 31.70
CA THR A 257 -0.46 -12.55 31.45
C THR A 257 -0.87 -13.23 32.75
N ALA A 258 0.08 -13.48 33.65
CA ALA A 258 -0.19 -14.04 34.97
C ALA A 258 -1.15 -13.15 35.79
N SER A 259 -0.91 -11.83 35.78
CA SER A 259 -1.77 -10.86 36.46
C SER A 259 -3.18 -10.80 35.86
N ALA A 260 -3.30 -10.85 34.53
CA ALA A 260 -4.61 -10.86 33.86
C ALA A 260 -5.42 -12.13 34.20
N LEU A 261 -4.78 -13.30 34.22
CA LEU A 261 -5.40 -14.55 34.63
C LEU A 261 -5.84 -14.50 36.10
N ALA A 262 -5.00 -13.98 37.00
CA ALA A 262 -5.34 -13.80 38.41
C ALA A 262 -6.52 -12.83 38.62
N ALA A 263 -6.69 -11.85 37.73
CA ALA A 263 -7.84 -10.96 37.69
C ALA A 263 -9.11 -11.59 37.06
N GLY A 264 -9.08 -12.89 36.74
CA GLY A 264 -10.22 -13.62 36.18
C GLY A 264 -10.42 -13.45 34.67
N ALA A 265 -9.39 -13.00 33.93
CA ALA A 265 -9.48 -12.96 32.48
C ALA A 265 -9.50 -14.38 31.89
N GLY A 266 -10.52 -14.68 31.10
CA GLY A 266 -10.58 -15.94 30.35
C GLY A 266 -9.54 -16.01 29.23
N PRO A 267 -9.25 -17.21 28.70
CA PRO A 267 -8.16 -17.42 27.76
C PRO A 267 -8.30 -16.62 26.46
N VAL A 268 -9.50 -16.53 25.90
CA VAL A 268 -9.79 -15.71 24.72
C VAL A 268 -9.55 -14.23 25.00
N ARG A 269 -9.90 -13.75 26.20
CA ARG A 269 -9.68 -12.35 26.59
C ARG A 269 -8.18 -12.07 26.69
N VAL A 270 -7.40 -12.99 27.27
CA VAL A 270 -5.95 -12.89 27.33
C VAL A 270 -5.37 -12.80 25.92
N ALA A 271 -5.75 -13.71 25.02
CA ALA A 271 -5.22 -13.77 23.67
C ALA A 271 -5.52 -12.53 22.79
N PHE A 272 -6.71 -11.92 22.91
CA PHE A 272 -7.11 -10.81 22.05
C PHE A 272 -6.89 -9.41 22.65
N ARG A 273 -6.74 -9.30 23.96
CA ARG A 273 -6.67 -8.01 24.67
C ARG A 273 -5.34 -7.78 25.38
N HIS A 274 -4.66 -8.85 25.80
CA HIS A 274 -3.47 -8.75 26.65
C HIS A 274 -2.19 -9.22 25.96
N LEU A 275 -2.30 -10.03 24.90
CA LEU A 275 -1.21 -10.44 24.00
C LEU A 275 -1.33 -9.70 22.67
#